data_AF-A0AB38JD41-F1
#
_entry.id   AF-A0AB38JD41-F1
#
_cell.length_a   1.000
_cell.length_b   1.000
_cell.length_c   1.000
_cell.angle_alpha   90.00
_cell.angle_beta   90.00
_cell.angle_gamma   90.00
#
_symmetry.space_group_name_H-M   'P 1'
#
loop_
_entity.id
_entity.type
_entity.pdbx_description
1 polymer ?
#
loop_
_entity_poly.entity_id
_entity_poly.type
_entity_poly.pdbx_seq_one_letter_code
_entity_poly.pdbx_strand_id
1 'polypeptide(L)' 'MSVVGAAELTLVDRLRSGDPSALDALFRMHGRAVHRAAGSFLVQADQAEDVVQETFFLLWKRRS' A
#
# COMPACT_ATOMS: atom_id res chain seq x y z
N MET A 1 -7.23 21.02 1.20
CA MET A 1 -6.48 19.95 0.52
C MET A 1 -5.07 19.95 1.11
N SER A 2 -4.72 18.93 1.92
CA SER A 2 -3.38 18.86 2.54
C SER A 2 -2.34 18.50 1.48
N VAL A 3 -1.13 19.05 1.58
CA VAL A 3 0.00 18.78 0.66
C VAL A 3 0.29 17.28 0.51
N VAL A 4 0.01 16.50 1.56
CA VAL A 4 0.11 15.03 1.58
C VAL A 4 -0.81 14.38 0.53
N GLY A 5 -2.04 14.86 0.36
CA GLY A 5 -2.99 14.27 -0.57
C GLY A 5 -2.62 14.49 -2.05
N ALA A 6 -1.99 15.61 -2.38
CA ALA A 6 -1.53 15.88 -3.75
C ALA A 6 -0.32 15.00 -4.13
N ALA A 7 0.60 14.78 -3.19
CA ALA A 7 1.73 13.87 -3.38
C ALA A 7 1.27 12.41 -3.55
N GLU A 8 0.28 11.98 -2.76
CA GLU A 8 -0.29 10.63 -2.85
C GLU A 8 -0.98 10.39 -4.19
N LEU A 9 -1.76 11.35 -4.70
CA LEU A 9 -2.36 11.28 -6.04
C LEU A 9 -1.31 11.12 -7.14
N THR A 10 -0.18 11.85 -7.03
CA THR A 10 0.92 11.74 -7.99
C THR A 10 1.55 10.34 -7.97
N LEU A 11 1.69 9.73 -6.79
CA LEU A 11 2.18 8.35 -6.66
C LEU A 11 1.19 7.35 -7.26
N VAL A 12 -0.12 7.55 -7.09
CA VAL A 12 -1.14 6.70 -7.70
C VAL A 12 -1.09 6.77 -9.23
N ASP A 13 -0.92 7.94 -9.81
CA ASP A 13 -0.83 8.07 -11.27
C ASP A 13 0.46 7.43 -11.83
N ARG A 14 1.58 7.59 -11.12
CA ARG A 14 2.83 6.88 -11.46
C ARG A 14 2.66 5.37 -11.34
N LEU A 15 2.01 4.88 -10.29
CA LEU A 15 1.69 3.46 -10.12
C LEU A 15 0.86 2.95 -11.32
N ARG A 16 -0.16 3.68 -11.76
CA ARG A 16 -0.97 3.31 -12.93
C ARG A 16 -0.14 3.21 -14.22
N SER A 17 0.85 4.08 -14.38
CA SER A 17 1.81 3.99 -15.50
C SER A 17 2.80 2.82 -15.40
N GLY A 18 2.75 2.03 -14.33
CA GLY A 18 3.65 0.91 -14.10
C GLY A 18 5.01 1.29 -13.53
N ASP A 19 5.09 2.41 -12.80
CA ASP A 19 6.30 2.79 -12.06
C ASP A 19 6.41 2.01 -10.73
N PRO A 20 7.35 1.07 -10.58
CA PRO A 20 7.50 0.28 -9.36
C PRO A 20 7.99 1.12 -8.17
N SER A 21 8.66 2.26 -8.39
CA SER A 21 9.10 3.14 -7.30
C SER A 21 7.93 3.83 -6.61
N ALA A 22 6.81 4.03 -7.33
CA ALA A 22 5.59 4.56 -6.75
C ALA A 22 4.92 3.56 -5.79
N LEU A 23 4.99 2.26 -6.11
CA LEU A 23 4.53 1.21 -5.21
C LEU A 23 5.36 1.16 -3.91
N ASP A 24 6.69 1.26 -4.00
CA ASP A 24 7.57 1.33 -2.81
C ASP A 24 7.25 2.55 -1.93
N ALA A 25 7.02 3.71 -2.54
CA ALA A 25 6.64 4.92 -1.82
C ALA A 25 5.29 4.77 -1.10
N LEU A 26 4.28 4.20 -1.76
CA LEU A 26 2.98 3.90 -1.16
C LEU A 26 3.09 2.85 -0.05
N PHE A 27 3.94 1.84 -0.22
CA PHE A 27 4.24 0.85 0.82
C PHE A 27 4.86 1.49 2.06
N ARG A 28 5.87 2.35 1.91
CA ARG A 28 6.48 3.06 3.03
C ARG A 28 5.49 3.97 3.76
N MET A 29 4.58 4.60 3.02
CA MET A 29 3.58 5.51 3.59
C MET A 29 2.46 4.78 4.33
N HIS A 30 1.95 3.68 3.76
CA HIS A 30 0.73 3.02 4.25
C HIS A 30 0.96 1.64 4.86
N GLY A 31 2.12 1.03 4.69
CA GLY A 31 2.41 -0.34 5.14
C GLY A 31 2.13 -0.56 6.62
N ARG A 32 2.52 0.39 7.49
CA ARG A 32 2.21 0.32 8.93
C ARG A 32 0.71 0.42 9.22
N ALA A 33 -0.02 1.25 8.47
CA ALA A 33 -1.46 1.39 8.62
C ALA A 33 -2.19 0.12 8.18
N VAL A 34 -1.78 -0.46 7.04
CA VAL A 34 -2.28 -1.75 6.53
C VAL A 34 -1.98 -2.88 7.52
N HIS A 35 -0.76 -2.95 8.06
CA HIS A 35 -0.39 -3.95 9.07
C HIS A 35 -1.27 -3.85 10.33
N ARG A 36 -1.52 -2.62 10.81
CA ARG A 36 -2.41 -2.40 11.96
C ARG A 36 -3.85 -2.81 11.66
N ALA A 37 -4.34 -2.48 10.46
CA ALA A 37 -5.67 -2.89 10.02
C ALA A 37 -5.75 -4.43 9.94
N ALA A 38 -4.78 -5.08 9.31
CA ALA A 38 -4.70 -6.55 9.23
C ALA A 38 -4.71 -7.21 10.61
N GLY A 39 -3.89 -6.71 11.54
CA GLY A 39 -3.84 -7.22 12.92
C GLY A 39 -5.15 -7.05 13.71
N SER A 40 -6.09 -6.20 13.26
CA SER A 40 -7.42 -6.08 13.88
C SER A 40 -8.38 -7.21 13.49
N PHE A 41 -8.09 -7.94 12.41
CA PHE A 41 -8.93 -9.03 11.90
C PHE A 41 -8.33 -10.42 12.16
N LEU A 42 -7.07 -10.50 12.57
CA LEU A 42 -6.31 -11.74 12.68
C LEU A 42 -6.06 -12.12 14.14
N VAL A 43 -6.30 -13.39 14.46
CA VAL A 43 -6.02 -13.95 15.80
C VAL A 43 -4.51 -14.14 16.01
N GLN A 44 -3.75 -14.36 14.93
CA GLN A 44 -2.30 -14.54 14.98
C GLN A 44 -1.58 -13.40 14.26
N ALA A 45 -0.58 -12.82 14.93
CA ALA A 45 0.15 -11.65 14.45
C ALA A 45 1.07 -11.96 13.26
N ASP A 46 1.49 -13.21 13.10
CA ASP A 46 2.32 -13.68 11.98
C ASP A 46 1.62 -13.58 10.62
N GLN A 47 0.30 -13.70 10.59
CA GLN A 47 -0.51 -13.57 9.38
C GLN A 47 -0.64 -12.12 8.87
N ALA A 48 -0.30 -11.12 9.69
CA ALA A 48 -0.48 -9.71 9.33
C ALA A 48 0.54 -9.24 8.28
N GLU A 49 1.76 -9.80 8.31
CA GLU A 49 2.79 -9.49 7.32
C GLU A 49 2.42 -10.01 5.93
N ASP A 50 1.90 -11.23 5.85
CA ASP A 50 1.41 -11.83 4.61
C ASP A 50 0.26 -11.01 4.00
N VAL A 51 -0.67 -10.55 4.84
CA VAL A 51 -1.77 -9.68 4.38
C VAL A 51 -1.24 -8.36 3.81
N VAL A 52 -0.22 -7.76 4.45
CA VAL A 52 0.41 -6.54 3.92
C VAL A 52 1.03 -6.83 2.56
N GLN A 53 1.86 -7.88 2.45
CA GLN A 53 2.51 -8.24 1.18
C GLN A 53 1.50 -8.50 0.07
N GLU A 54 0.47 -9.31 0.33
CA GLU A 54 -0.60 -9.63 -0.62
C GLU A 54 -1.38 -8.37 -1.02
N THR A 55 -1.64 -7.45 -0.08
CA THR A 55 -2.35 -6.20 -0.38
C THR A 55 -1.60 -5.36 -1.41
N PHE A 56 -0.29 -5.15 -1.22
CA PHE A 56 0.51 -4.36 -2.16
C PHE A 56 0.80 -5.12 -3.46
N PHE A 57 0.87 -6.45 -3.42
CA PHE A 57 0.92 -7.29 -4.62
C PHE A 57 -0.35 -7.14 -5.47
N LEU A 58 -1.54 -7.24 -4.86
CA LEU A 58 -2.82 -7.06 -5.54
C LEU A 58 -2.98 -5.63 -6.07
N LEU A 59 -2.52 -4.63 -5.32
CA LEU A 59 -2.49 -3.25 -5.77
C LEU A 59 -1.68 -3.11 -7.07
N TRP A 60 -0.48 -3.68 -7.12
CA TRP A 60 0.32 -3.68 -8.35
C TRP A 60 -0.35 -4.43 -9.51
N LYS A 61 -0.96 -5.59 -9.23
CA LYS A 61 -1.66 -6.39 -10.25
C LYS A 61 -2.87 -5.68 -10.84
N ARG A 62 -3.51 -4.80 -10.07
CA ARG A 62 -4.74 -4.06 -10.46
C ARG A 62 -4.48 -2.59 -10.83
N ARG A 63 -3.22 -2.22 -11.06
CA ARG A 63 -2.84 -0.82 -11.31
C ARG A 63 -3.36 -0.23 -12.62
N SER A 64 -3.74 -1.07 -13.59
CA SER A 64 -4.16 -0.68 -14.95
C SER A 64 -5.67 -0.65 -15.10
#